data_AF-A0AA90H1U3-F1
#
_entry.id   AF-A0AA90H1U3-F1
#
_cell.length_a   1.000
_cell.length_b   1.000
_cell.length_c   1.000
_cell.angle_alpha   90.00
_cell.angle_beta   90.00
_cell.angle_gamma   90.00
#
_symmetry.space_group_name_H-M   'P 1'
#
loop_
_entity.id
_entity.type
_entity.pdbx_description
1 polymer ?
#
loop_
_entity_poly.entity_id
_entity_poly.type
_entity_poly.pdbx_seq_one_letter_code
_entity_poly.pdbx_strand_id
1 'polypeptide(L)'
;MRITDRDDVNHGEALRVTLLGVRIAAREARGKDTRRLENRQERILDRAARREADNTTVAELTAAADLEARALAAAAQRASRKRRR
;
A
#
# COMPACT_ATOMS: atom_id res chain seq x y z
N MET A 1 2.62 6.53 -20.66
CA MET A 1 2.02 6.00 -19.42
C MET A 1 2.93 4.87 -18.94
N ARG A 2 3.82 5.14 -17.97
CA ARG A 2 4.73 4.13 -17.39
C ARG A 2 3.95 3.45 -16.27
N ILE A 3 3.69 2.15 -16.41
CA ILE A 3 3.12 1.34 -15.34
C ILE A 3 4.21 1.25 -14.26
N THR A 4 4.10 2.09 -13.25
CA THR A 4 4.96 2.05 -12.07
C THR A 4 4.56 0.84 -11.25
N ASP A 5 5.50 -0.10 -11.18
CA ASP A 5 5.53 -1.36 -10.42
C ASP A 5 5.52 -1.13 -8.90
N ARG A 6 4.61 -0.29 -8.39
CA ARG A 6 4.72 0.28 -7.04
C ARG A 6 3.71 -0.16 -6.00
N ASP A 7 2.53 -0.72 -6.32
CA ASP A 7 1.48 -0.73 -5.28
C ASP A 7 0.70 -2.00 -4.95
N ASP A 8 0.89 -3.15 -5.59
CA ASP A 8 0.08 -4.32 -5.24
C ASP A 8 0.98 -5.44 -4.77
N VAL A 9 1.14 -5.56 -3.43
CA VAL A 9 1.80 -6.67 -2.70
C VAL A 9 2.85 -7.35 -3.57
N ASN A 10 4.09 -6.82 -3.58
CA ASN A 10 5.20 -7.33 -4.41
C ASN A 10 5.07 -8.86 -4.50
N HIS A 11 4.65 -9.41 -5.65
CA HIS A 11 4.06 -10.75 -5.70
C HIS A 11 5.01 -11.82 -5.13
N GLY A 12 6.32 -11.52 -5.11
CA GLY A 12 7.35 -12.31 -4.43
C GLY A 12 7.26 -12.37 -2.89
N GLU A 13 6.74 -11.34 -2.22
CA GLU A 13 6.45 -11.35 -0.78
C GLU A 13 5.25 -12.26 -0.46
N ALA A 14 4.16 -12.19 -1.24
CA ALA A 14 3.03 -13.11 -1.12
C ALA A 14 3.47 -14.57 -1.36
N LEU A 15 4.25 -14.81 -2.43
CA LEU A 15 4.83 -16.12 -2.71
C LEU A 15 5.72 -16.62 -1.57
N ARG A 16 6.53 -15.75 -0.95
CA ARG A 16 7.39 -16.11 0.20
C ARG A 16 6.57 -16.44 1.44
N VAL A 17 5.47 -15.73 1.72
CA VAL A 17 4.57 -16.03 2.85
C VAL A 17 3.90 -17.38 2.64
N THR A 18 3.34 -17.63 1.44
CA THR A 18 2.72 -18.91 1.09
C THR A 18 3.71 -20.07 1.22
N LEU A 19 4.93 -19.90 0.72
CA LEU A 19 5.98 -20.93 0.76
C LEU A 19 6.51 -21.16 2.19
N LEU A 20 6.52 -20.11 3.03
CA LEU A 20 6.80 -20.24 4.47
C LEU A 20 5.71 -21.02 5.19
N GLY A 21 4.42 -20.75 4.91
CA GLY A 21 3.30 -21.49 5.48
C GLY A 21 3.35 -22.98 5.15
N VAL A 22 3.61 -23.34 3.89
CA VAL A 22 3.82 -24.73 3.47
C VAL A 22 5.00 -25.38 4.21
N ARG A 23 6.09 -24.64 4.41
CA ARG A 23 7.30 -25.14 5.09
C ARG A 23 7.11 -25.30 6.61
N ILE A 24 6.28 -24.47 7.23
CA ILE A 24 5.86 -24.57 8.64
C ILE A 24 5.04 -25.85 8.80
N ALA A 25 3.96 -26.02 8.03
CA ALA A 25 3.11 -27.20 8.09
C ALA A 25 3.91 -28.50 7.88
N ALA A 26 4.85 -28.51 6.93
CA ALA A 26 5.72 -29.67 6.69
C ALA A 26 6.72 -29.96 7.84
N ARG A 27 7.08 -28.96 8.66
CA ARG A 27 7.95 -29.12 9.83
C ARG A 27 7.18 -29.54 11.07
N GLU A 28 6.01 -28.96 11.29
CA GLU A 28 5.10 -29.37 12.37
C GLU A 28 4.70 -30.84 12.21
N ALA A 29 4.38 -31.27 10.98
CA ALA A 29 4.10 -32.67 10.67
C ALA A 29 5.29 -33.61 10.95
N ARG A 30 6.51 -33.07 11.07
CA ARG A 30 7.73 -33.79 11.43
C ARG A 30 8.15 -33.56 12.88
N GLY A 31 7.33 -32.91 13.69
CA GLY A 31 7.61 -32.57 15.10
C GLY A 31 8.79 -31.61 15.29
N LYS A 32 9.11 -30.79 14.28
CA LYS A 32 10.26 -29.85 14.32
C LYS A 32 9.80 -28.45 14.67
N ASP A 33 10.64 -27.72 15.40
CA ASP A 33 10.40 -26.32 15.76
C ASP A 33 10.25 -25.41 14.52
N THR A 34 9.18 -24.62 14.53
CA THR A 34 8.74 -23.68 13.50
C THR A 34 8.77 -22.22 13.94
N ARG A 35 9.06 -21.90 15.21
CA ARG A 35 9.07 -20.53 15.74
C ARG A 35 9.88 -19.56 14.88
N ARG A 36 11.04 -20.00 14.39
CA ARG A 36 11.90 -19.15 13.54
C ARG A 36 11.26 -18.83 12.19
N LEU A 37 10.44 -19.73 11.64
CA LEU A 37 9.74 -19.54 10.37
C LEU A 37 8.49 -18.67 10.57
N GLU A 38 7.76 -18.88 11.66
CA GLU A 38 6.61 -18.05 12.06
C GLU A 38 7.03 -16.60 12.30
N ASN A 39 8.08 -16.36 13.11
CA ASN A 39 8.63 -15.01 13.32
C ASN A 39 9.08 -14.35 12.00
N ARG A 40 9.47 -15.15 11.00
CA ARG A 40 9.85 -14.63 9.69
C ARG A 40 8.62 -14.28 8.84
N GLN A 41 7.56 -15.06 8.94
CA GLN A 41 6.28 -14.79 8.29
C GLN A 41 5.64 -13.52 8.84
N GLU A 42 5.59 -13.38 10.17
CA GLU A 42 5.04 -12.21 10.86
C GLU A 42 5.78 -10.91 10.46
N ARG A 43 7.11 -10.92 10.43
CA ARG A 43 7.91 -9.76 9.97
C ARG A 43 7.70 -9.39 8.50
N ILE A 44 7.21 -10.29 7.66
CA ILE A 44 6.85 -9.96 6.28
C ILE A 44 5.47 -9.31 6.25
N LEU A 45 4.50 -9.87 6.98
CA LEU A 45 3.15 -9.33 7.11
C LEU A 45 3.14 -7.92 7.75
N ASP A 46 3.90 -7.71 8.83
CA ASP A 46 4.03 -6.39 9.47
C ASP A 46 4.59 -5.33 8.53
N ARG A 47 5.56 -5.70 7.68
CA ARG A 47 6.12 -4.78 6.69
C ARG A 47 5.14 -4.48 5.56
N ALA A 48 4.32 -5.46 5.18
CA ALA A 48 3.25 -5.25 4.21
C ALA A 48 2.18 -4.30 4.76
N ALA A 49 1.71 -4.55 6.00
CA ALA A 49 0.70 -3.72 6.66
C ALA A 49 1.12 -2.25 6.83
N ARG A 50 2.39 -2.00 7.19
CA ARG A 50 2.92 -0.63 7.29
C ARG A 50 2.95 0.09 5.94
N ARG A 51 3.34 -0.60 4.86
CA ARG A 51 3.33 0.00 3.51
C ARG A 51 1.92 0.32 3.03
N GLU A 52 0.96 -0.56 3.30
CA GLU A 52 -0.43 -0.34 2.92
C GLU A 52 -1.03 0.87 3.66
N ALA A 53 -0.70 1.03 4.95
CA ALA A 53 -1.04 2.23 5.73
C ALA A 53 -0.38 3.50 5.16
N ASP A 54 0.92 3.45 4.82
CA ASP A 54 1.61 4.60 4.24
C ASP A 54 1.02 4.98 2.87
N ASN A 55 0.71 4.01 2.02
CA ASN A 55 0.13 4.25 0.70
C ASN A 55 -1.29 4.84 0.77
N THR A 56 -2.12 4.34 1.69
CA THR A 56 -3.46 4.89 1.92
C THR A 56 -3.39 6.34 2.39
N THR A 57 -2.50 6.68 3.33
CA THR A 57 -2.32 8.08 3.75
C THR A 57 -1.85 9.00 2.62
N VAL A 58 -0.93 8.54 1.77
CA VAL A 58 -0.47 9.31 0.60
C VAL A 58 -1.59 9.51 -0.41
N ALA A 59 -2.39 8.47 -0.69
CA ALA A 59 -3.53 8.57 -1.59
C ALA A 59 -4.57 9.58 -1.09
N GLU A 60 -4.91 9.55 0.20
CA GLU A 60 -5.83 10.51 0.83
C GLU A 60 -5.32 11.95 0.76
N LEU A 61 -4.02 12.17 1.04
CA LEU A 61 -3.40 13.49 0.94
C LEU A 61 -3.38 14.01 -0.51
N THR A 62 -3.09 13.15 -1.48
CA THR A 62 -3.14 13.54 -2.90
C THR A 62 -4.56 13.85 -3.36
N ALA A 63 -5.55 13.07 -2.95
CA ALA A 63 -6.95 13.33 -3.25
C ALA A 63 -7.43 14.65 -2.63
N ALA A 64 -7.03 14.96 -1.40
CA ALA A 64 -7.32 16.23 -0.75
C ALA A 64 -6.68 17.42 -1.51
N ALA A 65 -5.42 17.31 -1.88
CA ALA A 65 -4.71 18.35 -2.64
C ALA A 65 -5.35 18.62 -4.02
N ASP A 66 -5.81 17.57 -4.72
CA ASP A 66 -6.51 17.71 -6.00
C ASP A 66 -7.86 18.42 -5.88
N LEU A 67 -8.59 18.16 -4.79
CA LEU A 67 -9.86 18.85 -4.51
C LEU A 67 -9.63 20.33 -4.21
N GLU A 68 -8.61 20.67 -3.43
CA GLU A 68 -8.22 22.06 -3.15
C GLU A 68 -7.78 22.80 -4.42
N ALA A 69 -6.96 22.16 -5.26
CA ALA A 69 -6.53 22.73 -6.52
C ALA A 69 -7.72 23.02 -7.45
N ARG A 70 -8.70 22.11 -7.51
CA ARG A 70 -9.95 22.31 -8.28
C ARG A 70 -10.80 23.44 -7.71
N ALA A 71 -10.90 23.57 -6.38
CA ALA A 71 -11.63 24.64 -5.72
C ALA A 71 -11.00 26.02 -6.01
N LEU A 72 -9.68 26.12 -5.95
CA LEU A 72 -8.93 27.33 -6.29
C LEU A 72 -9.09 27.70 -7.77
N ALA A 73 -9.01 26.72 -8.67
CA ALA A 73 -9.24 26.93 -10.10
C ALA A 73 -10.67 27.44 -10.37
N ALA A 74 -11.68 26.87 -9.71
CA ALA A 74 -13.07 27.32 -9.83
C ALA A 74 -13.28 28.73 -9.27
N ALA A 75 -12.62 29.08 -8.16
CA ALA A 75 -12.67 30.42 -7.58
C ALA A 75 -12.02 31.47 -8.51
N ALA A 76 -10.87 31.15 -9.10
CA ALA A 76 -10.18 32.01 -10.07
C ALA A 76 -11.02 32.25 -11.33
N GLN A 77 -11.70 31.22 -11.84
CA GLN A 77 -12.62 31.34 -12.99
C GLN A 77 -13.84 32.22 -12.67
N ARG A 78 -14.39 32.13 -11.45
CA ARG A 78 -15.51 32.99 -11.01
C ARG A 78 -15.07 34.45 -10.88
N ALA A 79 -13.89 34.69 -10.31
CA ALA A 79 -13.33 36.02 -10.15
C ALA A 79 -13.05 36.71 -11.50
N SER A 80 -12.51 35.97 -12.48
CA SER A 80 -12.27 36.50 -13.83
C SER A 80 -13.56 36.79 -14.60
N ARG A 81 -14.60 35.99 -14.39
CA ARG A 81 -15.94 36.20 -15.01
C ARG A 81 -16.64 37.44 -14.45
N LYS A 82 -16.45 37.75 -13.16
CA LYS A 82 -17.05 38.92 -12.49
C LYS A 82 -16.37 40.23 -12.87
N ARG A 83 -15.07 40.22 -13.20
CA ARG A 83 -14.31 41.40 -13.67
C ARG A 83 -14.58 41.78 -15.15
N ARG A 84 -15.25 40.92 -15.91
CA ARG A 84 -15.52 41.09 -17.35
C ARG A 84 -16.93 41.63 -17.65
N ARG A 85 -17.75 41.87 -16.63
CA ARG A 85 -19.03 42.58 -16.70
C ARG A 85 -18.91 43.90 -15.98
#